data_AF-A0A140NQK2-F1
#
_entry.id   AF-A0A140NQK2-F1
#
_cell.length_a   1.000
_cell.length_b   1.000
_cell.length_c   1.000
_cell.angle_alpha   90.00
_cell.angle_beta   90.00
_cell.angle_gamma   90.00
#
_symmetry.space_group_name_H-M   'P 1'
#
loop_
_entity.id
_entity.type
_entity.pdbx_description
1 polymer ?
#
loop_
_entity_poly.entity_id
_entity_poly.type
_entity_poly.pdbx_seq_one_letter_code
_entity_poly.pdbx_strand_id
1 'polypeptide(L)'
;MSASIVKKRPLSRYIKDFKHSQTHCAHCHKTLDRISLVFNDSILNKEAIAEMTELVDENTWLELQDKFTALCRFCSEIYCNSNTDFFDIMSFKQYLFLQTEMSHSTVREYVVRLRRLDELLSSSNFSMKEFTTSKIQEQLSDKMTESAFSNYNIALRKYEQYLYWESEKN
;
A
#
# COMPACT_ATOMS: atom_id res chain seq x y z
N MET A 1 -35.64 -2.61 36.41
CA MET A 1 -34.38 -2.33 35.70
C MET A 1 -34.10 -3.51 34.79
N SER A 2 -34.36 -3.37 33.49
CA SER A 2 -34.08 -4.42 32.51
C SER A 2 -32.57 -4.49 32.29
N ALA A 3 -31.94 -5.55 32.80
CA ALA A 3 -30.56 -5.88 32.44
C ALA A 3 -30.50 -5.99 30.91
N SER A 4 -29.87 -5.03 30.25
CA SER A 4 -29.61 -5.12 28.81
C SER A 4 -28.72 -6.34 28.61
N ILE A 5 -29.29 -7.41 28.06
CA ILE A 5 -28.53 -8.58 27.66
C ILE A 5 -27.52 -8.09 26.62
N VAL A 6 -26.24 -8.04 27.02
CA VAL A 6 -25.15 -7.68 26.11
C VAL A 6 -25.06 -8.82 25.10
N LYS A 7 -25.58 -8.57 23.89
CA LYS A 7 -25.56 -9.55 22.81
C LYS A 7 -24.11 -9.78 22.39
N LYS A 8 -23.64 -11.01 22.58
CA LYS A 8 -22.34 -11.44 22.08
C LYS A 8 -22.51 -12.23 20.79
N ARG A 9 -21.62 -12.01 19.83
CA ARG A 9 -21.53 -12.82 18.60
C ARG A 9 -20.06 -13.10 18.27
N PRO A 10 -19.78 -14.13 17.46
CA PRO A 10 -18.42 -14.42 17.06
C PRO A 10 -17.75 -13.22 16.39
N LEU A 11 -16.48 -12.93 16.72
CA LEU A 11 -15.70 -11.85 16.11
C LEU A 11 -15.67 -11.95 14.58
N SER A 12 -15.57 -13.17 14.05
CA SER A 12 -15.68 -13.45 12.62
C SER A 12 -16.94 -12.88 11.96
N ARG A 13 -18.06 -12.78 12.69
CA ARG A 13 -19.30 -12.18 12.18
C ARG A 13 -19.17 -10.67 12.06
N TYR A 14 -18.66 -10.01 13.10
CA TYR A 14 -18.37 -8.57 13.08
C TYR A 14 -17.43 -8.19 11.94
N ILE A 15 -16.33 -8.94 11.78
CA ILE A 15 -15.34 -8.71 10.73
C ILE A 15 -15.96 -8.85 9.33
N LYS A 16 -16.80 -9.87 9.11
CA LYS A 16 -17.50 -10.06 7.81
C LYS A 16 -18.47 -8.93 7.53
N ASP A 17 -19.27 -8.52 8.52
CA ASP A 17 -20.22 -7.42 8.39
C ASP A 17 -19.49 -6.10 8.09
N PHE A 18 -18.39 -5.81 8.82
CA PHE A 18 -17.52 -4.67 8.55
C PHE A 18 -16.93 -4.72 7.15
N LYS A 19 -16.32 -5.85 6.76
CA LYS A 19 -15.75 -6.00 5.42
C LYS A 19 -16.79 -5.72 4.34
N HIS A 20 -18.02 -6.21 4.49
CA HIS A 20 -19.09 -5.97 3.51
C HIS A 20 -19.62 -4.54 3.50
N SER A 21 -19.46 -3.78 4.59
CA SER A 21 -19.86 -2.37 4.62
C SER A 21 -18.85 -1.44 3.95
N GLN A 22 -17.62 -1.90 3.70
CA GLN A 22 -16.60 -1.09 3.05
C GLN A 22 -16.80 -1.07 1.53
N THR A 23 -16.94 0.12 0.96
CA THR A 23 -17.19 0.31 -0.48
C THR A 23 -16.01 0.92 -1.23
N HIS A 24 -15.08 1.55 -0.51
CA HIS A 24 -13.94 2.27 -1.10
C HIS A 24 -12.63 1.91 -0.38
N CYS A 25 -11.52 1.94 -1.13
CA CYS A 25 -10.19 1.74 -0.59
C CYS A 25 -9.85 2.88 0.38
N ALA A 26 -9.41 2.56 1.58
CA ALA A 26 -9.03 3.57 2.57
C ALA A 26 -7.86 4.47 2.09
N HIS A 27 -6.96 3.96 1.23
CA HIS A 27 -5.75 4.71 0.82
C HIS A 27 -5.90 5.47 -0.49
N CYS A 28 -6.61 4.90 -1.47
CA CYS A 28 -6.71 5.49 -2.81
C CYS A 28 -8.13 5.84 -3.22
N HIS A 29 -9.11 5.65 -2.32
CA HIS A 29 -10.52 5.97 -2.50
C HIS A 29 -11.21 5.36 -3.73
N LYS A 30 -10.56 4.43 -4.44
CA LYS A 30 -11.19 3.65 -5.50
C LYS A 30 -12.29 2.77 -4.91
N THR A 31 -13.42 2.68 -5.60
CA THR A 31 -14.47 1.70 -5.33
C THR A 31 -13.92 0.26 -5.34
N LEU A 32 -14.38 -0.57 -4.40
CA LEU A 32 -13.89 -1.93 -4.18
C LEU A 32 -14.88 -2.98 -4.67
N ASP A 33 -14.55 -3.67 -5.76
CA ASP A 33 -15.24 -4.91 -6.14
C ASP A 33 -14.78 -6.10 -5.29
N ARG A 34 -13.51 -6.06 -4.86
CA ARG A 34 -12.87 -7.06 -3.99
C ARG A 34 -12.08 -6.37 -2.90
N ILE A 35 -12.41 -6.70 -1.66
CA ILE A 35 -11.84 -6.06 -0.48
C ILE A 35 -10.76 -6.96 0.10
N SER A 36 -9.55 -6.40 0.22
CA SER A 36 -8.47 -6.96 1.01
C SER A 36 -8.54 -6.31 2.39
N LEU A 37 -8.83 -7.10 3.41
CA LEU A 37 -8.89 -6.62 4.78
C LEU A 37 -7.50 -6.78 5.39
N VAL A 38 -6.96 -5.71 5.94
CA VAL A 38 -5.68 -5.72 6.65
C VAL A 38 -5.94 -5.50 8.13
N PHE A 39 -5.23 -6.25 8.96
CA PHE A 39 -5.23 -6.14 10.42
C PHE A 39 -3.77 -6.14 10.89
N ASN A 40 -3.34 -5.10 11.61
CA ASN A 40 -1.96 -4.93 12.07
C ASN A 40 -0.92 -5.27 10.99
N ASP A 41 -0.95 -4.54 9.87
CA ASP A 41 -0.01 -4.68 8.74
C ASP A 41 -0.04 -6.04 8.00
N SER A 42 -0.98 -6.93 8.33
CA SER A 42 -1.11 -8.25 7.71
C SER A 42 -2.45 -8.42 7.00
N ILE A 43 -2.42 -9.01 5.79
CA ILE A 43 -3.64 -9.34 5.05
C ILE A 43 -4.37 -10.48 5.77
N LEU A 44 -5.62 -10.23 6.14
CA LEU A 44 -6.48 -11.21 6.77
C LEU A 44 -7.26 -12.00 5.71
N ASN A 45 -6.93 -13.30 5.58
CA ASN A 45 -7.57 -14.20 4.64
C ASN A 45 -8.90 -14.77 5.18
N LYS A 46 -9.63 -15.50 4.33
CA LYS A 46 -10.97 -16.01 4.67
C LYS A 46 -10.91 -17.04 5.80
N GLU A 47 -9.88 -17.86 5.80
CA GLU A 47 -9.64 -18.96 6.73
C GLU A 47 -9.36 -18.40 8.14
N ALA A 48 -8.43 -17.44 8.25
CA ALA A 48 -8.12 -16.75 9.50
C ALA A 48 -9.35 -16.03 10.08
N ILE A 49 -10.18 -15.39 9.23
CA ILE A 49 -11.45 -14.81 9.69
C ILE A 49 -12.39 -15.89 10.21
N ALA A 50 -12.46 -17.06 9.55
CA ALA A 50 -13.37 -18.13 9.96
C ALA A 50 -12.99 -18.74 11.32
N GLU A 51 -11.71 -18.77 11.66
CA GLU A 51 -11.19 -19.29 12.92
C GLU A 51 -11.43 -18.34 14.13
N MET A 52 -11.69 -17.04 13.87
CA MET A 52 -12.01 -16.04 14.91
C MET A 52 -13.42 -16.24 15.48
N THR A 53 -13.60 -17.30 16.27
CA THR A 53 -14.89 -17.73 16.82
C THR A 53 -15.19 -17.19 18.22
N GLU A 54 -14.23 -16.48 18.83
CA GLU A 54 -14.39 -15.85 20.14
C GLU A 54 -15.61 -14.91 20.17
N LEU A 55 -16.40 -15.01 21.24
CA LEU A 55 -17.62 -14.23 21.41
C LEU A 55 -17.30 -12.87 22.02
N VAL A 56 -17.46 -11.83 21.21
CA VAL A 56 -17.26 -10.42 21.60
C VAL A 56 -18.59 -9.67 21.62
N ASP A 57 -18.66 -8.61 22.42
CA ASP A 57 -19.77 -7.67 22.41
C ASP A 57 -19.48 -6.45 21.54
N GLU A 58 -20.47 -5.55 21.45
CA GLU A 58 -20.37 -4.35 20.62
C GLU A 58 -19.24 -3.41 21.08
N ASN A 59 -19.03 -3.27 22.39
CA ASN A 59 -18.00 -2.37 22.92
C ASN A 59 -16.60 -2.87 22.54
N THR A 60 -16.36 -4.17 22.73
CA THR A 60 -15.10 -4.81 22.32
C THR A 60 -14.88 -4.69 20.81
N TRP A 61 -15.95 -4.84 20.02
CA TRP A 61 -15.85 -4.67 18.57
C TRP A 61 -15.46 -3.24 18.17
N LEU A 62 -16.07 -2.22 18.78
CA LEU A 62 -15.76 -0.82 18.48
C LEU A 62 -14.29 -0.48 18.75
N GLU A 63 -13.71 -1.00 19.85
CA GLU A 63 -12.29 -0.83 20.15
C GLU A 63 -11.35 -1.53 19.15
N LEU A 64 -11.82 -2.60 18.50
CA LEU A 64 -11.07 -3.35 17.51
C LEU A 64 -11.22 -2.79 16.09
N GLN A 65 -12.32 -2.09 15.81
CA GLN A 65 -12.70 -1.69 14.46
C GLN A 65 -11.63 -0.85 13.76
N ASP A 66 -11.03 0.10 14.48
CA ASP A 66 -10.01 1.01 13.93
C ASP A 66 -8.68 0.31 13.58
N LYS A 67 -8.49 -0.94 14.00
CA LYS A 67 -7.32 -1.75 13.64
C LYS A 67 -7.46 -2.41 12.26
N PHE A 68 -8.66 -2.34 11.67
CA PHE A 68 -8.93 -2.94 10.37
C PHE A 68 -8.92 -1.87 9.27
N THR A 69 -8.19 -2.16 8.20
CA THR A 69 -8.16 -1.28 7.02
C THR A 69 -8.66 -2.05 5.80
N ALA A 70 -9.67 -1.52 5.11
CA ALA A 70 -10.14 -2.09 3.85
C ALA A 70 -9.42 -1.45 2.66
N LEU A 71 -8.71 -2.29 1.92
CA LEU A 71 -7.86 -1.88 0.82
C LEU A 71 -8.22 -2.60 -0.47
N CYS A 72 -7.93 -1.94 -1.59
CA CYS A 72 -7.85 -2.62 -2.87
C CYS A 72 -6.60 -3.51 -2.90
N ARG A 73 -6.59 -4.53 -3.76
CA ARG A 73 -5.47 -5.48 -3.89
C ARG A 73 -4.11 -4.79 -4.03
N PHE A 74 -4.05 -3.73 -4.84
CA PHE A 74 -2.80 -2.99 -5.03
C PHE A 74 -2.36 -2.28 -3.75
N CYS A 75 -3.26 -1.57 -3.06
CA CYS A 75 -2.90 -0.87 -1.84
C CYS A 75 -2.54 -1.82 -0.69
N SER A 76 -3.20 -2.97 -0.56
CA SER A 76 -2.84 -3.97 0.45
C SER A 76 -1.46 -4.56 0.20
N GLU A 77 -1.10 -4.81 -1.06
CA GLU A 77 0.22 -5.33 -1.41
C GLU A 77 1.33 -4.30 -1.11
N ILE A 78 1.10 -3.02 -1.38
CA ILE A 78 2.05 -1.97 -1.00
C ILE A 78 2.11 -1.83 0.53
N TYR A 79 0.97 -1.80 1.21
CA TYR A 79 0.92 -1.59 2.66
C TYR A 79 1.65 -2.69 3.42
N CYS A 80 1.36 -3.95 3.10
CA CYS A 80 1.95 -5.09 3.81
C CYS A 80 3.37 -5.43 3.34
N ASN A 81 3.78 -5.00 2.14
CA ASN A 81 5.09 -5.32 1.56
C ASN A 81 5.74 -4.07 0.94
N SER A 82 5.99 -3.03 1.73
CA SER A 82 6.64 -1.78 1.27
C SER A 82 8.12 -1.67 1.63
N ASN A 83 8.70 -2.66 2.30
CA ASN A 83 10.12 -2.65 2.66
C ASN A 83 10.96 -2.48 1.40
N THR A 84 11.67 -1.36 1.33
CA THR A 84 12.50 -0.92 0.21
C THR A 84 13.69 -0.17 0.79
N ASP A 85 14.83 -0.31 0.15
CA ASP A 85 16.09 0.24 0.65
C ASP A 85 16.31 1.70 0.20
N PHE A 86 15.77 2.07 -0.95
CA PHE A 86 16.08 3.34 -1.63
C PHE A 86 14.86 4.23 -1.84
N PHE A 87 13.69 3.66 -2.13
CA PHE A 87 12.51 4.43 -2.50
C PHE A 87 11.41 4.37 -1.44
N ASP A 88 10.97 5.52 -0.91
CA ASP A 88 9.70 5.58 -0.15
C ASP A 88 8.50 5.37 -1.08
N ILE A 89 8.14 4.10 -1.29
CA ILE A 89 7.05 3.69 -2.19
C ILE A 89 5.68 4.13 -1.65
N MET A 90 5.48 4.13 -0.33
CA MET A 90 4.17 4.44 0.24
C MET A 90 3.85 5.92 0.07
N SER A 91 4.78 6.79 0.46
CA SER A 91 4.62 8.24 0.35
C SER A 91 4.56 8.67 -1.11
N PHE A 92 5.40 8.10 -1.98
CA PHE A 92 5.35 8.35 -3.41
C PHE A 92 4.00 7.96 -4.04
N LYS A 93 3.47 6.78 -3.71
CA LYS A 93 2.14 6.35 -4.17
C LYS A 93 1.06 7.33 -3.71
N GLN A 94 1.12 7.80 -2.46
CA GLN A 94 0.15 8.75 -1.93
C GLN A 94 0.25 10.10 -2.64
N TYR A 95 1.46 10.59 -2.89
CA TYR A 95 1.71 11.77 -3.70
C TYR A 95 1.08 11.64 -5.09
N LEU A 96 1.31 10.53 -5.79
CA LEU A 96 0.74 10.32 -7.12
C LEU A 96 -0.79 10.36 -7.11
N PHE A 97 -1.44 9.75 -6.11
CA PHE A 97 -2.91 9.78 -6.02
C PHE A 97 -3.49 11.14 -5.62
N LEU A 98 -2.82 11.89 -4.75
CA LEU A 98 -3.37 13.12 -4.19
C LEU A 98 -2.96 14.39 -4.93
N GLN A 99 -1.80 14.39 -5.59
CA GLN A 99 -1.17 15.58 -6.16
C GLN A 99 -1.08 15.54 -7.68
N THR A 100 -1.56 14.47 -8.32
CA THR A 100 -1.52 14.33 -9.78
C THR A 100 -2.86 13.81 -10.30
N GLU A 101 -3.17 14.11 -11.56
CA GLU A 101 -4.37 13.60 -12.24
C GLU A 101 -4.15 12.22 -12.88
N MET A 102 -3.16 11.46 -12.41
CA MET A 102 -2.82 10.17 -13.02
C MET A 102 -3.88 9.11 -12.74
N SER A 103 -4.12 8.27 -13.74
CA SER A 103 -4.97 7.10 -13.58
C SER A 103 -4.37 6.08 -12.59
N HIS A 104 -5.23 5.31 -11.90
CA HIS A 104 -4.78 4.23 -11.02
C HIS A 104 -3.83 3.22 -11.71
N SER A 105 -4.04 2.96 -13.00
CA SER A 105 -3.18 2.06 -13.78
C SER A 105 -1.76 2.64 -13.93
N THR A 106 -1.67 3.91 -14.29
CA THR A 106 -0.39 4.63 -14.43
C THR A 106 0.35 4.71 -13.09
N VAL A 107 -0.36 5.05 -12.00
CA VAL A 107 0.22 5.06 -10.65
C VAL A 107 0.78 3.70 -10.28
N ARG A 108 0.02 2.63 -10.54
CA ARG A 108 0.47 1.25 -10.28
C ARG A 108 1.73 0.91 -11.06
N GLU A 109 1.79 1.27 -12.34
CA GLU A 109 2.97 1.01 -13.16
C GLU A 109 4.23 1.69 -12.60
N TYR A 110 4.15 2.97 -12.24
CA TYR A 110 5.30 3.69 -11.71
C TYR A 110 5.77 3.11 -10.37
N VAL A 111 4.84 2.82 -9.46
CA VAL A 111 5.17 2.19 -8.18
C VAL A 111 5.84 0.83 -8.38
N VAL A 112 5.30 -0.02 -9.26
CA VAL A 112 5.89 -1.35 -9.54
C VAL A 112 7.27 -1.22 -10.18
N ARG A 113 7.48 -0.24 -11.06
CA ARG A 113 8.79 0.01 -11.69
C ARG A 113 9.82 0.44 -10.64
N LEU A 114 9.47 1.33 -9.71
CA LEU A 114 10.40 1.72 -8.64
C LEU A 114 10.70 0.57 -7.68
N ARG A 115 9.72 -0.27 -7.33
CA ARG A 115 9.97 -1.47 -6.51
C ARG A 115 10.96 -2.44 -7.17
N ARG A 116 10.79 -2.71 -8.46
CA ARG A 116 11.74 -3.55 -9.21
C ARG A 116 13.12 -2.92 -9.30
N LEU A 117 13.16 -1.59 -9.43
CA LEU A 117 14.40 -0.86 -9.45
C LEU A 117 15.11 -0.92 -8.09
N ASP A 118 14.37 -0.82 -6.99
CA ASP A 118 14.88 -1.04 -5.62
C ASP A 118 15.59 -2.40 -5.52
N GLU A 119 14.91 -3.49 -5.93
CA GLU A 119 15.47 -4.85 -5.95
C GLU A 119 16.77 -4.94 -6.79
N LEU A 120 16.83 -4.25 -7.94
CA LEU A 120 18.03 -4.20 -8.79
C LEU A 120 19.17 -3.42 -8.13
N LEU A 121 18.88 -2.32 -7.43
CA LEU A 121 19.90 -1.53 -6.72
C LEU A 121 20.42 -2.31 -5.51
N SER A 122 19.55 -2.93 -4.72
CA SER A 122 19.93 -3.75 -3.57
C SER A 122 20.78 -4.95 -3.99
N SER A 123 20.40 -5.65 -5.07
CA SER A 123 21.17 -6.79 -5.59
C SER A 123 22.53 -6.41 -6.20
N SER A 124 22.73 -5.14 -6.55
CA SER A 124 24.00 -4.64 -7.07
C SER A 124 24.87 -3.95 -6.02
N ASN A 125 24.48 -3.99 -4.75
CA ASN A 125 25.13 -3.28 -3.64
C ASN A 125 25.31 -1.79 -3.92
N PHE A 126 24.31 -1.17 -4.56
CA PHE A 126 24.35 0.26 -4.85
C PHE A 126 24.43 1.08 -3.56
N SER A 127 25.24 2.14 -3.56
CA SER A 127 25.44 2.96 -2.36
C SER A 127 24.33 3.99 -2.20
N MET A 128 23.68 4.01 -1.03
CA MET A 128 22.68 5.06 -0.72
C MET A 128 23.29 6.48 -0.76
N LYS A 129 24.61 6.63 -0.56
CA LYS A 129 25.29 7.93 -0.69
C LYS A 129 25.32 8.47 -2.11
N GLU A 130 25.15 7.59 -3.09
CA GLU A 130 25.14 7.91 -4.53
C GLU A 130 23.71 7.92 -5.08
N PHE A 131 22.70 7.83 -4.21
CA PHE A 131 21.29 7.78 -4.60
C PHE A 131 20.82 9.10 -5.21
N THR A 132 20.98 9.19 -6.52
CA THR A 132 20.42 10.26 -7.35
C THR A 132 19.88 9.68 -8.64
N THR A 133 18.88 10.36 -9.23
CA THR A 133 18.30 9.97 -10.52
C THR A 133 19.37 9.79 -11.61
N SER A 134 20.37 10.68 -11.66
CA SER A 134 21.44 10.62 -12.67
C SER A 134 22.35 9.42 -12.49
N LYS A 135 22.74 9.09 -11.26
CA LYS A 135 23.59 7.94 -10.95
C LYS A 135 22.88 6.61 -11.21
N ILE A 136 21.60 6.54 -10.88
CA ILE A 136 20.78 5.38 -11.20
C ILE A 136 20.65 5.22 -12.72
N GLN A 137 20.39 6.30 -13.46
CA GLN A 137 20.31 6.26 -14.93
C GLN A 137 21.62 5.75 -15.56
N GLU A 138 22.77 6.26 -15.11
CA GLU A 138 24.10 5.79 -15.53
C GLU A 138 24.29 4.30 -15.29
N GLN A 139 23.86 3.78 -14.14
CA GLN A 139 23.95 2.37 -13.84
C GLN A 139 23.00 1.50 -14.68
N LEU A 140 21.83 2.02 -15.05
CA LEU A 140 20.84 1.27 -15.83
C LEU A 140 21.15 1.26 -17.32
N SER A 141 21.76 2.32 -17.89
CA SER A 141 21.94 2.46 -19.34
C SER A 141 22.66 1.28 -19.98
N ASP A 142 23.60 0.69 -19.24
CA ASP A 142 24.45 -0.40 -19.76
C ASP A 142 23.86 -1.80 -19.49
N LYS A 143 22.81 -1.89 -18.66
CA LYS A 143 22.27 -3.15 -18.16
C LYS A 143 20.95 -3.57 -18.82
N MET A 144 20.36 -2.74 -19.67
CA MET A 144 19.05 -3.02 -20.25
C MET A 144 18.84 -2.42 -21.64
N THR A 145 17.81 -2.91 -22.32
CA THR A 145 17.39 -2.35 -23.61
C THR A 145 16.88 -0.91 -23.46
N GLU A 146 16.96 -0.12 -24.52
CA GLU A 146 16.47 1.26 -24.54
C GLU A 146 14.98 1.36 -24.13
N SER A 147 14.16 0.40 -24.56
CA SER A 147 12.74 0.35 -24.20
C SER A 147 12.51 0.08 -22.70
N ALA A 148 13.28 -0.84 -22.10
CA ALA A 148 13.22 -1.11 -20.68
C ALA A 148 13.73 0.09 -19.86
N PHE A 149 14.84 0.68 -20.29
CA PHE A 149 15.41 1.88 -19.69
C PHE A 149 14.42 3.04 -19.68
N SER A 150 13.79 3.33 -20.82
CA SER A 150 12.78 4.39 -20.95
C SER A 150 11.63 4.20 -19.94
N ASN A 151 11.16 2.98 -19.75
CA ASN A 151 10.09 2.69 -18.80
C ASN A 151 10.48 3.02 -17.35
N TYR A 152 11.66 2.61 -16.88
CA TYR A 152 12.14 2.93 -15.53
C TYR A 152 12.45 4.42 -15.38
N ASN A 153 13.02 5.04 -16.42
CA ASN A 153 13.40 6.45 -16.39
C ASN A 153 12.20 7.39 -16.18
N ILE A 154 11.06 7.08 -16.81
CA ILE A 154 9.83 7.86 -16.58
C ILE A 154 9.39 7.78 -15.11
N ALA A 155 9.46 6.60 -14.49
CA ALA A 155 9.10 6.43 -13.09
C ALA A 155 10.10 7.16 -12.16
N LEU A 156 11.40 7.11 -12.45
CA LEU A 156 12.44 7.83 -11.70
C LEU A 156 12.24 9.35 -11.74
N ARG A 157 11.98 9.92 -12.92
CA ARG A 157 11.69 11.36 -13.04
C ARG A 157 10.45 11.77 -12.25
N LYS A 158 9.45 10.89 -12.15
CA LYS A 158 8.28 11.13 -11.29
C LYS A 158 8.61 11.05 -9.82
N TYR A 159 9.51 10.15 -9.42
CA TYR A 159 10.01 10.09 -8.06
C TYR A 159 10.81 11.35 -7.68
N GLU A 160 11.65 11.85 -8.58
CA GLU A 160 12.37 13.11 -8.40
C GLU A 160 11.43 14.30 -8.20
N GLN A 161 10.32 14.37 -8.97
CA GLN A 161 9.27 15.38 -8.76
C GLN A 161 8.63 15.26 -7.38
N TYR A 162 8.40 14.04 -6.89
CA TYR A 162 7.91 13.80 -5.54
C TYR A 162 8.90 14.30 -4.48
N LEU A 163 10.19 13.98 -4.60
CA LEU A 163 11.22 14.45 -3.66
C LEU A 163 11.30 15.98 -3.63
N TYR A 164 11.20 16.63 -4.79
CA TYR A 164 11.15 18.09 -4.87
C TYR A 164 9.91 18.65 -4.14
N TRP A 165 8.72 18.12 -4.43
CA TRP A 165 7.48 18.52 -3.75
C TRP A 165 7.52 18.28 -2.24
N GLU A 166 8.14 17.19 -1.79
CA GLU A 166 8.29 16.89 -0.37
C GLU A 166 9.25 17.86 0.31
N SER A 167 10.31 18.28 -0.39
CA SER A 167 11.27 19.28 0.11
C SER A 167 10.64 20.67 0.26
N GLU A 168 9.68 21.05 -0.58
CA GLU A 168 8.96 22.34 -0.48
C GLU A 168 7.96 22.42 0.68
N LYS A 169 7.64 21.29 1.35
CA LYS A 169 6.73 21.29 2.51
C LYS A 169 7.41 21.63 3.84
N ASN A 170 8.74 21.53 3.88
CA ASN A 170 9.56 21.77 5.07
C ASN A 170 10.16 23.18 5.02
#